data_AF-A0A2V6QW10-F1
#
_entry.id   AF-A0A2V6QW10-F1
#
_cell.length_a   1.000
_cell.length_b   1.000
_cell.length_c   1.000
_cell.angle_alpha   90.00
_cell.angle_beta   90.00
_cell.angle_gamma   90.00
#
_symmetry.space_group_name_H-M   'P 1'
#
loop_
_entity.id
_entity.type
_entity.pdbx_description
1 polymer ?
#
loop_
_entity_poly.entity_id
_entity_poly.type
_entity_poly.pdbx_seq_one_letter_code
_entity_poly.pdbx_strand_id
1 'polypeptide(L)'
;MLKRLMSFVMAFGLSVWLLPGLAYSGDDDAIRRGLQEHLRPSHMEAANPALEGYVFKPGAVLVLQAERASAKKLRVIQANTKSPPFHVRDYAEVTVGPDGSIKAGPGDFTLPKGTRLSVLELTVEKDRVRVFTHTLAPVPLPDGKTAYGCTEFVFPLDATVRDRGDVATVTAQINRVLSLSTNG
;
A
#
# COMPACT_ATOMS: atom_id res chain seq x y z
N MET A 1 69.95 25.25 -22.89
CA MET A 1 69.55 24.81 -24.25
C MET A 1 68.79 23.49 -24.14
N LEU A 2 67.60 23.45 -24.74
CA LEU A 2 66.93 22.31 -25.39
C LEU A 2 66.62 21.00 -24.60
N LYS A 3 65.34 20.90 -24.20
CA LYS A 3 64.34 19.85 -24.51
C LYS A 3 64.75 18.36 -24.49
N ARG A 4 64.01 17.59 -23.65
CA ARG A 4 63.30 16.32 -23.96
C ARG A 4 62.57 15.88 -22.67
N LEU A 5 61.27 16.10 -22.49
CA LEU A 5 60.08 15.45 -23.07
C LEU A 5 59.88 13.98 -22.63
N MET A 6 58.84 13.82 -21.81
CA MET A 6 57.89 12.69 -21.68
C MET A 6 58.42 11.29 -21.36
N SER A 7 58.01 10.77 -20.19
CA SER A 7 56.89 9.81 -20.14
C SER A 7 56.25 9.79 -18.75
N PHE A 8 54.93 9.94 -18.77
CA PHE A 8 54.01 9.93 -17.65
C PHE A 8 53.66 8.47 -17.33
N VAL A 9 53.83 8.03 -16.07
CA VAL A 9 53.06 6.91 -15.51
C VAL A 9 52.65 7.33 -14.10
N MET A 10 51.55 8.08 -14.01
CA MET A 10 50.80 8.19 -12.77
C MET A 10 49.98 6.92 -12.61
N ALA A 11 50.49 5.98 -11.82
CA ALA A 11 49.68 4.91 -11.27
C ALA A 11 48.78 5.51 -10.17
N PHE A 12 47.62 6.04 -10.56
CA PHE A 12 46.52 6.30 -9.63
C PHE A 12 45.88 4.96 -9.27
N GLY A 13 46.38 4.35 -8.19
CA GLY A 13 45.70 3.26 -7.50
C GLY A 13 44.44 3.79 -6.82
N LEU A 14 43.36 3.98 -7.58
CA LEU A 14 42.01 3.99 -7.03
C LEU A 14 41.58 2.54 -6.90
N SER A 15 41.77 2.01 -5.68
CA SER A 15 41.11 0.81 -5.19
C SER A 15 39.60 1.06 -5.18
N VAL A 16 38.98 0.83 -6.33
CA VAL A 16 37.53 0.65 -6.45
C VAL A 16 37.22 -0.64 -5.69
N TRP A 17 36.82 -0.48 -4.43
CA TRP A 17 36.09 -1.52 -3.73
C TRP A 17 34.78 -1.74 -4.50
N LEU A 18 34.80 -2.73 -5.38
CA LEU A 18 33.62 -3.43 -5.85
C LEU A 18 32.97 -4.05 -4.62
N LEU A 19 32.14 -3.27 -3.93
CA LEU A 19 31.09 -3.85 -3.10
C LEU A 19 30.25 -4.71 -4.05
N PRO A 20 30.07 -6.01 -3.78
CA PRO A 20 28.99 -6.74 -4.42
C PRO A 20 27.71 -6.12 -3.86
N GLY A 21 27.18 -5.12 -4.58
CA GLY A 21 25.78 -4.80 -4.50
C GLY A 21 25.05 -6.04 -4.96
N LEU A 22 24.71 -6.92 -4.01
CA LEU A 22 23.61 -7.85 -4.18
C LEU A 22 22.39 -6.97 -4.43
N ALA A 23 22.14 -6.70 -5.72
CA ALA A 23 20.86 -6.22 -6.19
C ALA A 23 19.86 -7.33 -5.85
N TYR A 24 19.30 -7.23 -4.65
CA TYR A 24 18.19 -8.05 -4.19
C TYR A 24 16.94 -7.48 -4.88
N SER A 25 16.78 -7.77 -6.18
CA SER A 25 15.76 -7.14 -7.03
C SER A 25 15.00 -8.13 -7.91
N GLY A 26 14.96 -9.41 -7.55
CA GLY A 26 14.24 -10.44 -8.32
C GLY A 26 12.86 -10.77 -7.76
N ASP A 27 12.78 -11.02 -6.46
CA ASP A 27 11.66 -11.77 -5.87
C ASP A 27 10.58 -10.87 -5.22
N ASP A 28 10.98 -9.76 -4.60
CA ASP A 28 10.04 -8.70 -4.16
C ASP A 28 9.21 -8.18 -5.36
N ASP A 29 9.84 -8.17 -6.52
CA ASP A 29 9.25 -7.80 -7.80
C ASP A 29 8.22 -8.83 -8.27
N ALA A 30 8.40 -10.13 -7.99
CA ALA A 30 7.44 -11.17 -8.34
C ALA A 30 6.16 -11.07 -7.50
N ILE A 31 6.29 -10.94 -6.17
CA ILE A 31 5.15 -10.75 -5.27
C ILE A 31 4.40 -9.47 -5.62
N ARG A 32 5.14 -8.36 -5.82
CA ARG A 32 4.53 -7.09 -6.22
C ARG A 32 3.76 -7.20 -7.52
N ARG A 33 4.36 -7.74 -8.59
CA ARG A 33 3.69 -7.90 -9.89
C ARG A 33 2.45 -8.79 -9.78
N GLY A 34 2.57 -9.96 -9.15
CA GLY A 34 1.46 -10.90 -9.02
C GLY A 34 0.30 -10.33 -8.19
N LEU A 35 0.58 -9.59 -7.12
CA LEU A 35 -0.48 -8.90 -6.37
C LEU A 35 -1.10 -7.74 -7.18
N GLN A 36 -0.31 -6.99 -7.94
CA GLN A 36 -0.81 -5.86 -8.76
C GLN A 36 -1.75 -6.31 -9.89
N GLU A 37 -1.61 -7.53 -10.40
CA GLU A 37 -2.53 -8.11 -11.38
C GLU A 37 -3.97 -8.20 -10.84
N HIS A 38 -4.11 -8.39 -9.52
CA HIS A 38 -5.41 -8.59 -8.86
C HIS A 38 -5.86 -7.40 -8.00
N LEU A 39 -4.92 -6.66 -7.41
CA LEU A 39 -5.15 -5.54 -6.49
C LEU A 39 -4.86 -4.20 -7.17
N ARG A 40 -5.47 -3.98 -8.34
CA ARG A 40 -5.30 -2.75 -9.12
C ARG A 40 -5.72 -1.52 -8.31
N PRO A 41 -4.89 -0.46 -8.22
CA PRO A 41 -5.26 0.77 -7.54
C PRO A 41 -6.49 1.45 -8.15
N SER A 42 -7.26 2.11 -7.31
CA SER A 42 -8.42 2.92 -7.63
C SER A 42 -8.06 4.41 -7.54
N HIS A 43 -8.88 5.24 -8.17
CA HIS A 43 -8.76 6.70 -8.02
C HIS A 43 -9.99 7.26 -7.34
N MET A 44 -9.75 8.16 -6.39
CA MET A 44 -10.78 8.89 -5.68
C MET A 44 -10.61 10.39 -5.86
N GLU A 45 -11.72 11.10 -5.75
CA GLU A 45 -11.77 12.55 -5.79
C GLU A 45 -11.40 13.13 -4.43
N ALA A 46 -10.53 14.14 -4.43
CA ALA A 46 -10.08 14.85 -3.23
C ALA A 46 -10.09 16.37 -3.42
N ALA A 47 -10.06 16.86 -4.66
CA ALA A 47 -9.99 18.27 -4.99
C ALA A 47 -11.38 18.92 -5.07
N ASN A 48 -12.40 18.18 -5.51
CA ASN A 48 -13.78 18.67 -5.57
C ASN A 48 -14.52 18.40 -4.25
N PRO A 49 -14.85 19.43 -3.44
CA PRO A 49 -15.51 19.22 -2.14
C PRO A 49 -16.87 18.54 -2.22
N ALA A 50 -17.60 18.68 -3.34
CA ALA A 50 -18.91 18.06 -3.52
C ALA A 50 -18.82 16.54 -3.77
N LEU A 51 -17.64 16.05 -4.15
CA LEU A 51 -17.37 14.65 -4.49
C LEU A 51 -16.24 14.08 -3.63
N GLU A 52 -15.87 14.75 -2.53
CA GLU A 52 -14.74 14.36 -1.70
C GLU A 52 -14.88 12.90 -1.23
N GLY A 53 -13.86 12.10 -1.51
CA GLY A 53 -13.81 10.66 -1.21
C GLY A 53 -14.51 9.76 -2.21
N TYR A 54 -15.21 10.31 -3.22
CA TYR A 54 -15.87 9.50 -4.23
C TYR A 54 -14.85 8.77 -5.11
N VAL A 55 -15.02 7.45 -5.25
CA VAL A 55 -14.18 6.59 -6.10
C VAL A 55 -14.71 6.63 -7.53
N PHE A 56 -14.18 7.53 -8.36
CA PHE A 56 -14.65 7.71 -9.74
C PHE A 56 -14.07 6.71 -10.75
N LYS A 57 -12.97 6.03 -10.39
CA LYS A 57 -12.38 4.96 -11.20
C LYS A 57 -12.00 3.79 -10.29
N PRO A 58 -12.93 2.85 -10.05
CA PRO A 58 -12.64 1.69 -9.22
C PRO A 58 -11.63 0.78 -9.92
N GLY A 59 -10.58 0.41 -9.19
CA GLY A 59 -9.65 -0.67 -9.54
C GLY A 59 -10.17 -1.99 -8.99
N ALA A 60 -9.40 -2.62 -8.10
CA ALA A 60 -9.87 -3.76 -7.34
C ALA A 60 -10.84 -3.34 -6.25
N VAL A 61 -12.00 -4.02 -6.20
CA VAL A 61 -12.96 -3.91 -5.10
C VAL A 61 -12.81 -5.14 -4.22
N LEU A 62 -12.54 -4.91 -2.95
CA LEU A 62 -12.44 -5.91 -1.90
C LEU A 62 -13.70 -5.87 -1.03
N VAL A 63 -14.06 -7.00 -0.47
CA VAL A 63 -15.12 -7.13 0.54
C VAL A 63 -14.47 -7.54 1.84
N LEU A 64 -14.71 -6.76 2.88
CA LEU A 64 -14.21 -7.06 4.22
C LEU A 64 -14.85 -8.34 4.74
N GLN A 65 -14.03 -9.34 5.06
CA GLN A 65 -14.47 -10.64 5.60
C GLN A 65 -14.35 -10.70 7.12
N ALA A 66 -13.49 -9.87 7.71
CA ALA A 66 -13.40 -9.73 9.16
C ALA A 66 -14.69 -9.12 9.73
N GLU A 67 -15.10 -9.57 10.92
CA GLU A 67 -16.30 -9.06 11.59
C GLU A 67 -16.25 -7.54 11.80
N ARG A 68 -15.07 -7.02 12.16
CA ARG A 68 -14.79 -5.59 12.29
C ARG A 68 -13.37 -5.26 11.85
N ALA A 69 -13.20 -4.10 11.24
CA ALA A 69 -11.88 -3.48 11.00
C ALA A 69 -11.92 -2.02 11.44
N SER A 70 -10.87 -1.54 12.12
CA SER A 70 -10.75 -0.12 12.43
C SER A 70 -10.57 0.70 11.15
N ALA A 71 -11.14 1.90 11.11
CA ALA A 71 -10.96 2.88 10.06
C ALA A 71 -10.82 4.28 10.65
N LYS A 72 -10.12 5.16 9.93
CA LYS A 72 -10.15 6.61 10.17
C LYS A 72 -10.99 7.30 9.12
N LYS A 73 -11.58 8.43 9.48
CA LYS A 73 -12.32 9.26 8.52
C LYS A 73 -11.34 9.75 7.45
N LEU A 74 -11.81 9.82 6.20
CA LEU A 74 -11.10 10.55 5.16
C LEU A 74 -10.77 11.96 5.65
N ARG A 75 -9.53 12.38 5.44
CA ARG A 75 -9.09 13.75 5.71
C ARG A 75 -8.41 14.32 4.49
N VAL A 76 -9.04 15.33 3.91
CA VAL A 76 -8.44 16.17 2.88
C VAL A 76 -7.96 17.46 3.53
N ILE A 77 -6.75 17.88 3.20
CA ILE A 77 -6.19 19.16 3.63
C ILE A 77 -5.80 20.00 2.42
N GLN A 78 -5.93 21.31 2.58
CA GLN A 78 -5.50 22.29 1.60
C GLN A 78 -4.60 23.30 2.32
N ALA A 79 -3.32 23.37 1.94
CA ALA A 79 -2.33 24.18 2.65
C ALA A 79 -2.67 25.69 2.64
N ASN A 80 -3.27 26.17 1.55
CA ASN A 80 -3.85 27.50 1.39
C ASN A 80 -4.83 27.48 0.22
N THR A 81 -5.61 28.55 0.04
CA THR A 81 -6.68 28.64 -0.99
C THR A 81 -6.19 28.51 -2.44
N LYS A 82 -4.88 28.59 -2.71
CA LYS A 82 -4.28 28.45 -4.05
C LYS A 82 -3.65 27.08 -4.30
N SER A 83 -3.43 26.26 -3.26
CA SER A 83 -2.88 24.91 -3.40
C SER A 83 -3.98 23.89 -3.70
N PRO A 84 -3.72 22.82 -4.47
CA PRO A 84 -4.69 21.75 -4.60
C PRO A 84 -4.94 21.08 -3.24
N PRO A 85 -6.19 20.72 -2.91
CA PRO A 85 -6.46 19.84 -1.78
C PRO A 85 -5.84 18.47 -2.01
N PHE A 86 -5.40 17.82 -0.94
CA PHE A 86 -4.85 16.47 -1.01
C PHE A 86 -5.28 15.62 0.18
N HIS A 87 -5.40 14.33 -0.07
CA HIS A 87 -5.67 13.33 0.96
C HIS A 87 -4.44 13.19 1.87
N VAL A 88 -4.64 13.42 3.16
CA VAL A 88 -3.67 12.99 4.18
C VAL A 88 -3.78 11.48 4.28
N ARG A 89 -2.66 10.76 4.16
CA ARG A 89 -2.61 9.30 4.39
C ARG A 89 -2.78 9.00 5.90
N ASP A 90 -3.95 9.35 6.44
CA ASP A 90 -4.39 9.14 7.80
C ASP A 90 -5.32 7.92 7.80
N TYR A 91 -4.87 6.83 8.39
CA TYR A 91 -5.56 5.54 8.36
C TYR A 91 -5.48 4.86 9.72
N ALA A 92 -6.42 3.95 9.94
CA ALA A 92 -6.26 2.95 10.99
C ALA A 92 -5.46 1.79 10.42
N GLU A 93 -4.40 1.39 11.11
CA GLU A 93 -3.63 0.20 10.77
C GLU A 93 -4.34 -1.05 11.31
N VAL A 94 -4.42 -2.09 10.50
CA VAL A 94 -4.94 -3.40 10.88
C VAL A 94 -3.90 -4.45 10.50
N THR A 95 -3.19 -4.98 11.50
CA THR A 95 -2.23 -6.06 11.26
C THR A 95 -2.95 -7.41 11.23
N VAL A 96 -2.67 -8.21 10.21
CA VAL A 96 -3.26 -9.54 10.01
C VAL A 96 -2.16 -10.60 10.09
N GLY A 97 -2.16 -11.35 11.18
CA GLY A 97 -1.20 -12.40 11.45
C GLY A 97 -1.28 -13.56 10.44
N PRO A 98 -0.23 -14.41 10.38
CA PRO A 98 -0.19 -15.56 9.48
C PRO A 98 -1.25 -16.62 9.80
N ASP A 99 -1.82 -16.60 11.01
CA ASP A 99 -2.94 -17.42 11.47
C ASP A 99 -4.31 -16.78 11.21
N GLY A 100 -4.34 -15.56 10.65
CA GLY A 100 -5.56 -14.78 10.47
C GLY A 100 -5.98 -13.99 11.71
N SER A 101 -5.17 -13.98 12.78
CA SER A 101 -5.40 -13.08 13.91
C SER A 101 -5.37 -11.61 13.47
N ILE A 102 -6.26 -10.81 14.03
CA ILE A 102 -6.38 -9.39 13.67
C ILE A 102 -6.01 -8.55 14.88
N LYS A 103 -5.02 -7.68 14.71
CA LYS A 103 -4.67 -6.63 15.67
C LYS A 103 -5.01 -5.29 15.04
N ALA A 104 -6.11 -4.68 15.51
CA ALA A 104 -6.54 -3.38 15.05
C ALA A 104 -5.87 -2.27 15.87
N GLY A 105 -5.27 -1.31 15.18
CA GLY A 105 -4.83 -0.04 15.76
C GLY A 105 -6.00 0.90 16.04
N PRO A 106 -5.71 2.09 16.61
CA PRO A 106 -6.71 3.11 16.88
C PRO A 106 -7.35 3.59 15.56
N GLY A 107 -8.68 3.74 15.58
CA GLY A 107 -9.47 4.30 14.50
C GLY A 107 -10.60 5.17 15.04
N ASP A 108 -11.20 5.96 14.17
CA ASP A 108 -12.35 6.81 14.50
C ASP A 108 -13.65 6.01 14.56
N PHE A 109 -13.72 4.89 13.83
CA PHE A 109 -14.88 3.99 13.79
C PHE A 109 -14.48 2.59 13.30
N THR A 110 -15.43 1.66 13.30
CA THR A 110 -15.23 0.30 12.79
C THR A 110 -16.09 0.01 11.57
N LEU A 111 -15.49 -0.60 10.56
CA LEU A 111 -16.16 -1.12 9.38
C LEU A 111 -16.73 -2.52 9.67
N PRO A 112 -18.01 -2.78 9.38
CA PRO A 112 -18.59 -4.11 9.51
C PRO A 112 -18.13 -5.02 8.37
N LYS A 113 -18.18 -6.33 8.60
CA LYS A 113 -18.10 -7.34 7.54
C LYS A 113 -19.05 -7.02 6.38
N GLY A 114 -18.62 -7.33 5.16
CA GLY A 114 -19.36 -7.02 3.94
C GLY A 114 -19.09 -5.61 3.40
N THR A 115 -18.39 -4.75 4.15
CA THR A 115 -17.99 -3.43 3.65
C THR A 115 -17.17 -3.57 2.37
N ARG A 116 -17.56 -2.83 1.34
CA ARG A 116 -16.85 -2.77 0.06
C ARG A 116 -15.75 -1.72 0.13
N LEU A 117 -14.54 -2.12 -0.23
CA LEU A 117 -13.33 -1.32 -0.15
C LEU A 117 -12.69 -1.23 -1.53
N SER A 118 -12.24 -0.04 -1.91
CA SER A 118 -11.34 0.16 -3.04
C SER A 118 -9.89 0.13 -2.56
N VAL A 119 -9.01 -0.55 -3.30
CA VAL A 119 -7.56 -0.43 -3.08
C VAL A 119 -7.10 0.92 -3.59
N LEU A 120 -6.46 1.74 -2.75
CA LEU A 120 -5.82 3.00 -3.17
C LEU A 120 -4.33 2.80 -3.44
N GLU A 121 -3.67 1.97 -2.64
CA GLU A 121 -2.24 1.71 -2.79
C GLU A 121 -1.88 0.30 -2.32
N LEU A 122 -0.91 -0.31 -3.00
CA LEU A 122 -0.29 -1.57 -2.61
C LEU A 122 1.21 -1.31 -2.44
N THR A 123 1.73 -1.59 -1.25
CA THR A 123 3.15 -1.51 -0.96
C THR A 123 3.66 -2.89 -0.57
N VAL A 124 4.71 -3.37 -1.25
CA VAL A 124 5.42 -4.61 -0.88
C VAL A 124 6.79 -4.21 -0.37
N GLU A 125 7.02 -4.46 0.91
CA GLU A 125 8.26 -4.22 1.64
C GLU A 125 8.91 -5.57 1.99
N LYS A 126 10.15 -5.53 2.46
CA LYS A 126 10.96 -6.72 2.76
C LYS A 126 10.29 -7.72 3.72
N ASP A 127 9.51 -7.22 4.67
CA ASP A 127 8.93 -7.99 5.78
C ASP A 127 7.41 -7.87 5.88
N ARG A 128 6.76 -7.17 4.93
CA ARG A 128 5.31 -7.00 4.93
C ARG A 128 4.75 -6.59 3.57
N VAL A 129 3.46 -6.87 3.41
CA VAL A 129 2.61 -6.30 2.37
C VAL A 129 1.60 -5.37 3.03
N ARG A 130 1.43 -4.17 2.47
CA ARG A 130 0.47 -3.17 2.94
C ARG A 130 -0.55 -2.91 1.85
N VAL A 131 -1.82 -3.10 2.17
CA VAL A 131 -2.95 -2.81 1.29
C VAL A 131 -3.66 -1.61 1.89
N PHE A 132 -3.45 -0.44 1.29
CA PHE A 132 -4.15 0.76 1.68
C PHE A 132 -5.50 0.82 0.98
N THR A 133 -6.56 0.91 1.78
CA THR A 133 -7.94 0.81 1.32
C THR A 133 -8.77 2.01 1.74
N HIS A 134 -9.79 2.25 0.95
CA HIS A 134 -10.80 3.28 1.16
C HIS A 134 -12.18 2.68 0.96
N THR A 135 -13.17 3.08 1.76
CA THR A 135 -14.54 2.61 1.57
C THR A 135 -15.08 3.03 0.20
N LEU A 136 -15.63 2.09 -0.57
CA LEU A 136 -16.13 2.37 -1.92
C LEU A 136 -17.33 3.35 -1.91
N ALA A 137 -18.08 3.36 -0.83
CA ALA A 137 -19.20 4.25 -0.55
C ALA A 137 -19.09 4.76 0.89
N PRO A 138 -19.67 5.93 1.21
CA PRO A 138 -19.62 6.44 2.58
C PRO A 138 -20.44 5.53 3.49
N VAL A 139 -19.92 5.24 4.68
CA VAL A 139 -20.55 4.35 5.65
C VAL A 139 -21.28 5.14 6.75
N PRO A 140 -22.40 4.64 7.27
CA PRO A 140 -23.10 5.28 8.37
C PRO A 140 -22.29 5.19 9.67
N LEU A 141 -22.28 6.28 10.42
CA LEU A 141 -21.65 6.39 11.73
C LEU A 141 -22.71 6.41 12.85
N PRO A 142 -22.34 6.10 14.10
CA PRO A 142 -23.27 6.12 15.23
C PRO A 142 -23.94 7.48 15.51
N ASP A 143 -23.32 8.58 15.06
CA ASP A 143 -23.85 9.95 15.19
C ASP A 143 -24.87 10.31 14.10
N GLY A 144 -25.26 9.36 13.24
CA GLY A 144 -26.19 9.56 12.14
C GLY A 144 -25.59 10.21 10.90
N LYS A 145 -24.30 10.57 10.91
CA LYS A 145 -23.59 11.07 9.74
C LYS A 145 -23.05 9.90 8.92
N THR A 146 -22.59 10.20 7.71
CA THR A 146 -21.82 9.24 6.90
C THR A 146 -20.40 9.74 6.71
N ALA A 147 -19.44 8.82 6.62
CA ALA A 147 -18.06 9.16 6.30
C ALA A 147 -17.44 8.11 5.39
N TYR A 148 -16.49 8.53 4.57
CA TYR A 148 -15.55 7.60 3.97
C TYR A 148 -14.49 7.19 4.99
N GLY A 149 -14.08 5.92 4.93
CA GLY A 149 -13.10 5.32 5.83
C GLY A 149 -11.84 4.87 5.13
N CYS A 150 -10.69 5.18 5.74
CA CYS A 150 -9.36 4.75 5.33
C CYS A 150 -8.82 3.72 6.33
N THR A 151 -8.41 2.56 5.79
CA THR A 151 -7.79 1.46 6.56
C THR A 151 -6.59 0.95 5.80
N GLU A 152 -5.47 0.74 6.50
CA GLU A 152 -4.31 0.04 5.93
C GLU A 152 -4.18 -1.34 6.56
N PHE A 153 -4.30 -2.38 5.74
CA PHE A 153 -4.11 -3.75 6.17
C PHE A 153 -2.66 -4.14 5.99
N VAL A 154 -2.03 -4.60 7.06
CA VAL A 154 -0.61 -4.98 7.09
C VAL A 154 -0.51 -6.48 7.28
N PHE A 155 0.11 -7.14 6.31
CA PHE A 155 0.32 -8.58 6.28
C PHE A 155 1.82 -8.84 6.46
N PRO A 156 2.28 -9.35 7.61
CA PRO A 156 3.66 -9.76 7.78
C PRO A 156 4.04 -10.78 6.72
N LEU A 157 5.21 -10.58 6.10
CA LEU A 157 5.72 -11.41 5.02
C LEU A 157 6.89 -12.25 5.54
N ASP A 158 6.70 -13.56 5.57
CA ASP A 158 7.75 -14.49 5.94
C ASP A 158 8.88 -14.49 4.89
N ALA A 159 10.13 -14.60 5.35
CA ALA A 159 11.29 -14.57 4.47
C ALA A 159 11.27 -15.73 3.46
N THR A 160 10.82 -16.93 3.84
CA THR A 160 10.77 -18.07 2.92
C THR A 160 9.69 -17.92 1.85
N VAL A 161 8.57 -17.26 2.18
CA VAL A 161 7.51 -16.90 1.22
C VAL A 161 8.04 -15.85 0.24
N ARG A 162 8.72 -14.82 0.76
CA ARG A 162 9.36 -13.78 -0.05
C ARG A 162 10.39 -14.34 -1.01
N ASP A 163 11.34 -15.10 -0.51
CA ASP A 163 12.50 -15.59 -1.27
C ASP A 163 12.09 -16.59 -2.37
N ARG A 164 10.88 -17.16 -2.28
CA ARG A 164 10.29 -18.01 -3.32
C ARG A 164 9.40 -17.25 -4.30
N GLY A 165 9.12 -15.98 -4.04
CA GLY A 165 8.12 -15.20 -4.78
C GLY A 165 6.73 -15.82 -4.70
N ASP A 166 6.36 -16.44 -3.57
CA ASP A 166 5.11 -17.21 -3.44
C ASP A 166 3.88 -16.30 -3.30
N VAL A 167 3.42 -15.80 -4.44
CA VAL A 167 2.24 -14.95 -4.58
C VAL A 167 0.97 -15.62 -4.05
N ALA A 168 0.85 -16.94 -4.20
CA ALA A 168 -0.34 -17.67 -3.82
C ALA A 168 -0.54 -17.66 -2.30
N THR A 169 0.53 -17.88 -1.54
CA THR A 169 0.50 -17.82 -0.08
C THR A 169 0.12 -16.42 0.42
N VAL A 170 0.73 -15.37 -0.15
CA VAL A 170 0.40 -13.97 0.22
C VAL A 170 -1.04 -13.62 -0.13
N THR A 171 -1.49 -14.01 -1.33
CA THR A 171 -2.88 -13.80 -1.78
C THR A 171 -3.87 -14.51 -0.89
N ALA A 172 -3.57 -15.74 -0.47
CA ALA A 172 -4.41 -16.49 0.47
C ALA A 172 -4.51 -15.79 1.83
N GLN A 173 -3.41 -15.22 2.34
CA GLN A 173 -3.41 -14.45 3.59
C GLN A 173 -4.30 -13.20 3.48
N ILE A 174 -4.19 -12.45 2.39
CA ILE A 174 -5.04 -11.28 2.11
C ILE A 174 -6.51 -11.70 2.04
N ASN A 175 -6.83 -12.75 1.28
CA ASN A 175 -8.20 -13.21 1.04
C ASN A 175 -8.95 -13.69 2.29
N ARG A 176 -8.25 -14.04 3.38
CA ARG A 176 -8.89 -14.40 4.66
C ARG A 176 -9.65 -13.25 5.28
N VAL A 177 -9.20 -12.02 5.06
CA VAL A 177 -9.82 -10.80 5.62
C VAL A 177 -10.39 -9.88 4.55
N LEU A 178 -9.93 -9.99 3.31
CA LEU A 178 -10.28 -9.14 2.18
C LEU A 178 -10.48 -9.99 0.93
N SER A 179 -11.71 -10.41 0.65
CA SER A 179 -11.97 -11.16 -0.57
C SER A 179 -12.14 -10.21 -1.76
N LEU A 180 -11.56 -10.53 -2.90
CA LEU A 180 -11.93 -9.86 -4.15
C LEU A 180 -13.43 -9.99 -4.41
N SER A 181 -14.07 -8.87 -4.71
CA SER A 181 -15.42 -8.88 -5.28
C SER A 181 -15.28 -9.41 -6.71
N THR A 182 -15.68 -10.66 -6.94
CA THR A 182 -16.02 -11.08 -8.29
C THR A 182 -17.23 -10.26 -8.73
N ASN A 183 -17.21 -9.73 -9.94
CA ASN A 183 -18.29 -8.86 -10.44
C ASN A 183 -19.64 -9.56 -10.23
N GLY A 184 -20.54 -8.90 -9.48
CA GLY A 184 -21.97 -9.13 -9.58
C GLY A 184 -22.53 -8.28 -10.71
#